data_AF-A0A751XD69-F1
#
_entry.id   AF-A0A751XD69-F1
#
_cell.length_a   1.000
_cell.length_b   1.000
_cell.length_c   1.000
_cell.angle_alpha   90.00
_cell.angle_beta   90.00
_cell.angle_gamma   90.00
#
_symmetry.space_group_name_H-M   'P 1'
#
loop_
_entity.id
_entity.type
_entity.pdbx_description
1 polymer ?
#
loop_
_entity_poly.entity_id
_entity_poly.type
_entity_poly.pdbx_seq_one_letter_code
_entity_poly.pdbx_strand_id
1 'polypeptide(L)'
;MLKKYIGFNNRSFINGFVFDVDHEYGAIAWDLADLPKPNIIIQNTRNGHAHLLYALKNPVLKTDSARIKPLKLASIVQCGFIERLDADKAYADILIKNPLNEAEWRTTWAESETYDLTYLSEFVPEVLTTKNIKSRSEIYGLGRNVNLFEDLRIIAYKEVLKYKANKTYNDF
;
A
#
# COMPACT_ATOMS: atom_id res chain seq x y z
N MET A 1 14.89 15.53 20.70
CA MET A 1 14.15 14.25 20.76
C MET A 1 13.68 13.91 19.36
N LEU A 2 13.94 12.69 18.88
CA LEU A 2 13.52 12.25 17.54
C LEU A 2 12.01 12.08 17.48
N LYS A 3 11.40 12.31 16.31
CA LYS A 3 9.97 12.07 16.11
C LYS A 3 9.68 10.58 16.20
N LYS A 4 8.50 10.22 16.69
CA LYS A 4 8.06 8.82 16.82
C LYS A 4 7.75 8.16 15.47
N TYR A 5 7.26 8.95 14.52
CA TYR A 5 6.89 8.52 13.18
C TYR A 5 7.50 9.44 12.12
N ILE A 6 7.71 8.91 10.90
CA ILE A 6 8.19 9.63 9.72
C ILE A 6 7.40 9.21 8.48
N GLY A 7 7.38 10.06 7.45
CA GLY A 7 6.88 9.68 6.13
C GLY A 7 7.99 9.06 5.28
N PHE A 8 7.77 7.86 4.77
CA PHE A 8 8.72 7.18 3.88
C PHE A 8 8.41 7.46 2.40
N ASN A 9 7.14 7.33 2.02
CA ASN A 9 6.66 7.66 0.69
C ASN A 9 6.30 9.15 0.61
N ASN A 10 6.57 9.76 -0.55
CA ASN A 10 6.20 11.15 -0.80
C ASN A 10 4.88 11.23 -1.58
N ARG A 11 4.44 12.45 -1.91
CA ARG A 11 3.16 12.67 -2.63
C ARG A 11 3.18 12.12 -4.05
N SER A 12 4.33 12.12 -4.70
CA SER A 12 4.46 11.78 -6.12
C SER A 12 4.88 10.33 -6.35
N PHE A 13 5.67 9.75 -5.45
CA PHE A 13 6.31 8.45 -5.63
C PHE A 13 6.00 7.47 -4.51
N ILE A 14 5.95 6.20 -4.89
CA ILE A 14 6.06 5.03 -4.02
C ILE A 14 7.54 4.63 -4.07
N ASN A 15 8.30 4.99 -3.05
CA ASN A 15 9.71 4.62 -2.87
C ASN A 15 9.87 3.17 -2.39
N GLY A 16 8.80 2.58 -1.87
CA GLY A 16 8.74 1.20 -1.40
C GLY A 16 7.41 0.92 -0.74
N PHE A 17 7.24 -0.31 -0.27
CA PHE A 17 6.04 -0.75 0.43
C PHE A 17 6.30 -0.85 1.92
N VAL A 18 5.31 -0.46 2.71
CA VAL A 18 5.34 -0.65 4.15
C VAL A 18 4.08 -1.39 4.57
N PHE A 19 4.27 -2.44 5.34
CA PHE A 19 3.20 -3.28 5.87
C PHE A 19 3.20 -3.16 7.40
N ASP A 20 2.09 -2.73 7.97
CA ASP A 20 1.89 -2.73 9.42
C ASP A 20 1.30 -4.08 9.82
N VAL A 21 2.05 -4.83 10.62
CA VAL A 21 1.70 -6.19 11.05
C VAL A 21 1.40 -6.14 12.54
N ASP A 22 0.11 -6.22 12.87
CA ASP A 22 -0.45 -5.97 14.19
C ASP A 22 -0.64 -7.26 15.01
N HIS A 23 0.42 -8.05 15.11
CA HIS A 23 0.44 -9.23 15.97
C HIS A 23 1.83 -9.48 16.58
N GLU A 24 1.92 -10.39 17.54
CA GLU A 24 3.13 -10.62 18.35
C GLU A 24 4.35 -11.06 17.52
N TYR A 25 4.12 -11.78 16.42
CA TYR A 25 5.17 -12.21 15.49
C TYR A 25 5.48 -11.22 14.36
N GLY A 26 5.06 -9.95 14.47
CA GLY A 26 5.13 -9.00 13.36
C GLY A 26 6.52 -8.85 12.74
N ALA A 27 7.58 -8.89 13.56
CA ALA A 27 8.96 -8.76 13.08
C ALA A 27 9.47 -9.93 12.22
N ILE A 28 8.84 -11.10 12.34
CA ILE A 28 9.22 -12.33 11.61
C ILE A 28 8.12 -12.80 10.65
N ALA A 29 7.03 -12.05 10.52
CA ALA A 29 5.88 -12.44 9.69
C ALA A 29 6.27 -12.70 8.22
N TRP A 30 7.28 -12.00 7.71
CA TRP A 30 7.82 -12.23 6.37
C TRP A 30 8.42 -13.62 6.20
N ASP A 31 9.11 -14.13 7.21
CA ASP A 31 9.77 -15.45 7.17
C ASP A 31 8.73 -16.56 7.27
N LEU A 32 7.75 -16.39 8.17
CA LEU A 32 6.60 -17.29 8.32
C LEU A 32 5.74 -17.35 7.04
N ALA A 33 5.68 -16.25 6.30
CA ALA A 33 4.94 -16.14 5.06
C ALA A 33 5.78 -16.50 3.81
N ASP A 34 7.03 -16.97 3.96
CA ASP A 34 7.95 -17.28 2.85
C ASP A 34 8.08 -16.12 1.84
N LEU A 35 8.29 -14.92 2.38
CA LEU A 35 8.50 -13.67 1.63
C LEU A 35 9.98 -13.28 1.67
N PRO A 36 10.45 -12.46 0.72
CA PRO A 36 11.80 -11.91 0.80
C PRO A 36 11.97 -11.11 2.09
N LYS A 37 13.21 -11.05 2.60
CA LYS A 37 13.50 -10.30 3.82
C LYS A 37 13.26 -8.79 3.62
N PRO A 38 12.48 -8.12 4.49
CA PRO A 38 12.32 -6.66 4.43
C PRO A 38 13.66 -5.95 4.56
N ASN A 39 13.85 -4.83 3.86
CA ASN A 39 15.04 -3.99 4.01
C ASN A 39 15.15 -3.41 5.43
N ILE A 40 13.99 -3.07 6.03
CA ILE A 40 13.92 -2.55 7.39
C ILE A 40 12.75 -3.20 8.12
N ILE A 41 13.00 -3.67 9.33
CA ILE A 41 12.00 -4.21 10.26
C ILE A 41 11.97 -3.30 11.47
N ILE A 42 10.82 -2.69 11.77
CA ILE A 42 10.69 -1.73 12.87
C ILE A 42 9.65 -2.26 13.86
N GLN A 43 10.13 -2.87 14.94
CA GLN A 43 9.32 -3.59 15.90
C GLN A 43 9.02 -2.75 17.15
N ASN A 44 7.78 -2.79 17.60
CA ASN A 44 7.41 -2.43 18.96
C ASN A 44 7.67 -3.63 19.88
N THR A 45 8.69 -3.56 20.72
CA THR A 45 9.09 -4.67 21.59
C THR A 45 8.09 -4.98 22.70
N ARG A 46 7.12 -4.09 22.96
CA ARG A 46 6.10 -4.28 24.00
C ARG A 46 4.98 -5.23 23.58
N ASN A 47 4.64 -5.25 22.30
CA ASN A 47 3.53 -6.05 21.77
C ASN A 47 3.89 -6.90 20.54
N GLY A 48 5.11 -6.76 20.02
CA GLY A 48 5.61 -7.52 18.86
C GLY A 48 5.22 -6.96 17.49
N HIS A 49 4.30 -5.99 17.43
CA HIS A 49 3.81 -5.41 16.18
C HIS A 49 4.95 -4.72 15.43
N ALA A 50 5.01 -4.87 14.11
CA ALA A 50 6.12 -4.36 13.32
C ALA A 50 5.69 -3.68 12.03
N HIS A 51 6.45 -2.68 11.62
CA HIS A 51 6.42 -2.22 10.23
C HIS A 51 7.50 -2.96 9.45
N LEU A 52 7.12 -3.60 8.35
CA LEU A 52 8.01 -4.27 7.42
C LEU A 52 8.14 -3.41 6.16
N LEU A 53 9.36 -2.95 5.86
CA LEU A 53 9.64 -2.05 4.75
C LEU A 53 10.41 -2.74 3.64
N TYR A 54 9.88 -2.64 2.43
CA TYR A 54 10.47 -3.14 1.18
C TYR A 54 10.77 -1.97 0.27
N ALA A 55 12.01 -1.52 0.23
CA ALA A 55 12.46 -0.40 -0.60
C ALA A 55 12.53 -0.83 -2.07
N LEU A 56 11.96 -0.02 -2.96
CA LEU A 56 12.02 -0.26 -4.40
C LEU A 56 13.29 0.35 -4.99
N LYS A 57 13.96 -0.41 -5.85
CA LYS A 57 15.11 0.04 -6.64
C LYS A 57 14.73 1.18 -7.58
N ASN A 58 13.53 1.09 -8.16
CA ASN A 58 12.96 2.10 -9.04
C ASN A 58 11.61 2.55 -8.46
N PRO A 59 11.51 3.77 -7.90
CA PRO A 59 10.26 4.29 -7.37
C PRO A 59 9.15 4.36 -8.42
N VAL A 60 7.91 4.11 -8.00
CA VAL A 60 6.74 4.14 -8.88
C VAL A 60 6.03 5.47 -8.76
N LEU A 61 5.89 6.20 -9.86
CA LEU A 61 5.10 7.44 -9.93
C LEU A 61 3.61 7.12 -9.70
N LYS A 62 2.93 7.90 -8.85
CA LYS A 62 1.50 7.75 -8.50
C LYS A 62 0.67 9.01 -8.74
N THR A 63 1.20 9.97 -9.49
CA THR A 63 0.45 11.15 -9.97
C THR A 63 -0.27 10.85 -11.28
N ASP A 64 -1.02 11.81 -11.82
CA ASP A 64 -1.73 11.67 -13.10
C ASP A 64 -0.81 11.38 -14.31
N SER A 65 0.48 11.69 -14.19
CA SER A 65 1.50 11.38 -15.20
C SER A 65 2.07 9.96 -15.07
N ALA A 66 1.56 9.15 -14.13
CA ALA A 66 2.04 7.79 -13.90
C ALA A 66 1.83 6.87 -15.10
N ARG A 67 2.82 6.01 -15.34
CA ARG A 67 2.63 4.87 -16.24
C ARG A 67 1.69 3.87 -15.57
N ILE A 68 0.56 3.59 -16.22
CA ILE A 68 -0.49 2.69 -15.70
C ILE A 68 0.06 1.30 -15.38
N LYS A 69 0.94 0.74 -16.22
CA LYS A 69 1.48 -0.62 -16.05
C LYS A 69 2.25 -0.79 -14.71
N PRO A 70 3.31 -0.02 -14.41
CA PRO A 70 3.98 -0.06 -13.10
C PRO A 70 3.05 0.23 -11.92
N LEU A 71 2.16 1.21 -12.03
CA LEU A 71 1.25 1.56 -10.93
C LEU A 71 0.28 0.42 -10.61
N LYS A 72 -0.27 -0.24 -11.63
CA LYS A 72 -1.12 -1.43 -11.47
C LYS A 72 -0.35 -2.59 -10.86
N LEU A 73 0.88 -2.84 -11.30
CA LEU A 73 1.73 -3.89 -10.73
C LEU A 73 2.04 -3.60 -9.26
N ALA A 74 2.36 -2.35 -8.90
CA ALA A 74 2.58 -1.94 -7.53
C ALA A 74 1.35 -2.16 -6.64
N SER A 75 0.16 -1.86 -7.15
CA SER A 75 -1.09 -2.14 -6.42
C SER A 75 -1.30 -3.64 -6.19
N ILE A 76 -0.97 -4.49 -7.16
CA ILE A 76 -1.09 -5.95 -7.05
C ILE A 76 -0.08 -6.51 -6.04
N VAL A 77 1.17 -6.05 -6.10
CA VAL A 77 2.22 -6.41 -5.13
C VAL A 77 1.79 -6.03 -3.71
N GLN A 78 1.31 -4.79 -3.53
CA GLN A 78 0.83 -4.33 -2.24
C GLN A 78 -0.31 -5.19 -1.71
N CYS A 79 -1.33 -5.49 -2.52
CA CYS A 79 -2.45 -6.35 -2.08
C CYS A 79 -1.96 -7.77 -1.75
N GLY A 80 -1.12 -8.37 -2.59
CA GLY A 80 -0.59 -9.71 -2.35
C GLY A 80 0.20 -9.82 -1.06
N PHE A 81 1.04 -8.83 -0.76
CA PHE A 81 1.81 -8.80 0.48
C PHE A 81 0.93 -8.52 1.69
N ILE A 82 -0.09 -7.66 1.58
CA ILE A 82 -1.06 -7.44 2.66
C ILE A 82 -1.73 -8.76 3.06
N GLU A 83 -2.23 -9.54 2.09
CA GLU A 83 -2.87 -10.82 2.38
C GLU A 83 -1.87 -11.86 2.92
N ARG A 84 -0.65 -11.94 2.36
CA ARG A 84 0.35 -12.91 2.82
C ARG A 84 0.92 -12.61 4.21
N LEU A 85 1.01 -11.34 4.58
CA LEU A 85 1.53 -10.90 5.87
C LEU A 85 0.45 -10.77 6.95
N ASP A 86 -0.83 -10.99 6.60
CA ASP A 86 -1.98 -10.61 7.43
C ASP A 86 -1.84 -9.16 7.96
N ALA A 87 -1.39 -8.26 7.09
CA ALA A 87 -1.12 -6.88 7.44
C ALA A 87 -2.42 -6.07 7.51
N ASP A 88 -2.40 -4.97 8.25
CA ASP A 88 -3.54 -4.07 8.34
C ASP A 88 -3.93 -3.54 6.94
N LYS A 89 -5.09 -4.02 6.46
CA LYS A 89 -5.66 -3.59 5.19
C LYS A 89 -5.95 -2.10 5.21
N ALA A 90 -6.30 -1.51 6.36
CA ALA A 90 -6.65 -0.10 6.54
C ALA A 90 -5.45 0.85 6.44
N TYR A 91 -4.23 0.34 6.69
CA TYR A 91 -3.01 1.13 6.73
C TYR A 91 -2.80 1.97 5.45
N ALA A 92 -2.59 3.27 5.64
CA ALA A 92 -2.58 4.26 4.56
C ALA A 92 -1.20 4.47 3.91
N ASP A 93 -0.15 3.81 4.41
CA ASP A 93 1.23 3.92 3.89
C ASP A 93 1.80 5.37 3.95
N ILE A 94 1.32 6.17 4.91
CA ILE A 94 1.73 7.58 5.08
C ILE A 94 2.79 7.73 6.16
N LEU A 95 2.61 7.09 7.31
CA LEU A 95 3.48 7.25 8.48
C LEU A 95 4.00 5.90 8.94
N ILE A 96 5.33 5.77 8.94
CA ILE A 96 6.02 4.62 9.52
C ILE A 96 6.57 4.96 10.90
N LYS A 97 6.73 3.93 11.75
CA LYS A 97 7.57 4.03 12.96
C LYS A 97 8.95 4.56 12.54
N ASN A 98 9.50 5.52 13.28
CA ASN A 98 10.78 6.13 12.92
C ASN A 98 11.94 5.15 13.22
N PRO A 99 12.61 4.56 12.23
CA PRO A 99 13.63 3.54 12.46
C PRO A 99 14.85 4.07 13.24
N LEU A 100 15.08 5.39 13.25
CA LEU A 100 16.17 6.03 13.99
C LEU A 100 15.83 6.31 15.45
N ASN A 101 14.57 6.14 15.86
CA ASN A 101 14.15 6.35 17.25
C ASN A 101 14.27 5.05 18.06
N GLU A 102 15.51 4.68 18.35
CA GLU A 102 15.85 3.44 19.09
C GLU A 102 15.29 3.40 20.52
N ALA A 103 14.95 4.56 21.09
CA ALA A 103 14.30 4.65 22.40
C ALA A 103 12.85 4.12 22.38
N GLU A 104 12.16 4.25 21.24
CA GLU A 104 10.78 3.76 21.08
C GLU A 104 10.73 2.39 20.40
N TRP A 105 11.64 2.14 19.44
CA TRP A 105 11.52 1.03 18.50
C TRP A 105 12.80 0.19 18.42
N ARG A 106 12.63 -1.12 18.26
CA ARG A 106 13.73 -1.99 17.84
C ARG A 106 13.75 -2.05 16.32
N THR A 107 14.82 -1.55 15.73
CA THR A 107 15.01 -1.56 14.28
C THR A 107 16.04 -2.62 13.88
N THR A 108 15.70 -3.44 12.89
CA THR A 108 16.64 -4.32 12.21
C THR A 108 16.80 -3.84 10.77
N TRP A 109 18.03 -3.55 10.40
CA TRP A 109 18.43 -3.19 9.04
C TRP A 109 18.93 -4.46 8.35
N ALA A 110 18.30 -4.86 7.26
CA ALA A 110 18.80 -5.98 6.46
C ALA A 110 19.88 -5.49 5.49
N GLU A 111 20.86 -6.34 5.22
CA GLU A 111 21.86 -6.11 4.16
C GLU A 111 21.29 -6.31 2.75
N SER A 112 19.98 -6.57 2.63
CA SER A 112 19.34 -6.78 1.34
C SER A 112 19.35 -5.50 0.50
N GLU A 113 19.69 -5.65 -0.78
CA GLU A 113 19.54 -4.58 -1.76
C GLU A 113 18.07 -4.15 -1.90
N THR A 114 17.86 -2.96 -2.46
CA THR A 114 16.53 -2.51 -2.88
C THR A 114 15.94 -3.45 -3.93
N TYR A 115 14.63 -3.63 -3.91
CA TYR A 115 13.95 -4.64 -4.73
C TYR A 115 13.47 -4.10 -6.08
N ASP A 116 13.62 -4.91 -7.12
CA ASP A 116 12.88 -4.69 -8.36
C ASP A 116 11.40 -5.04 -8.16
N LEU A 117 10.51 -4.19 -8.67
CA LEU A 117 9.06 -4.37 -8.51
C LEU A 117 8.59 -5.71 -9.13
N THR A 118 9.21 -6.10 -10.24
CA THR A 118 8.92 -7.38 -10.91
C THR A 118 9.28 -8.56 -10.01
N TYR A 119 10.41 -8.52 -9.30
CA TYR A 119 10.81 -9.58 -8.38
C TYR A 119 9.79 -9.72 -7.24
N LEU A 120 9.37 -8.61 -6.62
CA LEU A 120 8.33 -8.67 -5.59
C LEU A 120 7.01 -9.24 -6.11
N SER A 121 6.71 -9.09 -7.40
CA SER A 121 5.49 -9.63 -8.00
C SER A 121 5.46 -11.16 -8.11
N GLU A 122 6.62 -11.82 -8.04
CA GLU A 122 6.72 -13.29 -8.05
C GLU A 122 6.14 -13.93 -6.78
N PHE A 123 6.02 -13.15 -5.70
CA PHE A 123 5.49 -13.61 -4.41
C PHE A 123 3.99 -13.35 -4.25
N VAL A 124 3.32 -12.76 -5.23
CA VAL A 124 1.88 -12.47 -5.15
C VAL A 124 1.07 -13.76 -5.41
N PRO A 125 0.06 -14.09 -4.59
CA PRO A 125 -0.80 -15.24 -4.83
C PRO A 125 -1.44 -15.22 -6.22
N GLU A 126 -1.52 -16.37 -6.90
CA GLU A 126 -2.05 -16.48 -8.27
C GLU A 126 -3.49 -15.93 -8.40
N VAL A 127 -4.29 -16.04 -7.34
CA VAL A 127 -5.68 -15.54 -7.28
C VAL A 127 -5.74 -14.02 -7.42
N LEU A 128 -4.69 -13.30 -6.99
CA LEU A 128 -4.60 -11.84 -7.04
C LEU A 128 -3.89 -11.33 -8.30
N THR A 129 -3.48 -12.22 -9.21
CA THR A 129 -2.87 -11.84 -10.48
C THR A 129 -3.90 -11.18 -11.41
N THR A 130 -3.41 -10.38 -12.36
CA THR A 130 -4.22 -9.58 -13.31
C THR A 130 -5.35 -10.32 -14.05
N LYS A 131 -5.30 -11.66 -14.12
CA LYS A 131 -6.31 -12.51 -14.77
C LYS A 131 -7.50 -12.85 -13.86
N ASN A 132 -7.36 -12.76 -12.54
CA ASN A 132 -8.31 -13.30 -11.56
C ASN A 132 -8.89 -12.29 -10.58
N ILE A 133 -8.53 -11.00 -10.66
CA ILE A 133 -9.23 -9.92 -9.93
C ILE A 133 -10.64 -9.77 -10.52
N LYS A 134 -11.56 -10.63 -10.06
CA LYS A 134 -12.96 -10.69 -10.50
C LYS A 134 -13.82 -9.63 -9.80
N SER A 135 -13.33 -9.02 -8.73
CA SER A 135 -14.07 -8.05 -7.93
C SER A 135 -13.24 -6.77 -7.68
N ARG A 136 -13.82 -5.60 -7.97
CA ARG A 136 -13.26 -4.29 -7.61
C ARG A 136 -13.10 -4.10 -6.10
N SER A 137 -13.86 -4.84 -5.28
CA SER A 137 -13.91 -4.68 -3.82
C SER A 137 -12.66 -5.14 -3.08
N GLU A 138 -11.78 -5.91 -3.74
CA GLU A 138 -10.63 -6.56 -3.11
C GLU A 138 -9.32 -5.76 -3.30
N ILE A 139 -9.35 -4.65 -4.03
CA ILE A 139 -8.16 -3.82 -4.25
C ILE A 139 -8.03 -2.78 -3.14
N TYR A 140 -7.15 -3.06 -2.17
CA TYR A 140 -6.82 -2.17 -1.06
C TYR A 140 -5.61 -1.27 -1.39
N GLY A 141 -5.27 -0.33 -0.50
CA GLY A 141 -4.11 0.56 -0.67
C GLY A 141 -4.21 1.47 -1.91
N LEU A 142 -3.26 1.32 -2.85
CA LEU A 142 -3.14 2.15 -4.06
C LEU A 142 -4.39 2.17 -4.94
N GLY A 143 -5.22 1.13 -4.91
CA GLY A 143 -6.49 1.07 -5.65
C GLY A 143 -7.64 1.87 -5.05
N ARG A 144 -7.54 2.33 -3.79
CA ARG A 144 -8.65 2.97 -3.06
C ARG A 144 -9.20 4.21 -3.74
N ASN A 145 -8.32 5.11 -4.20
CA ASN A 145 -8.74 6.36 -4.83
C ASN A 145 -9.48 6.09 -6.15
N VAL A 146 -9.03 5.09 -6.90
CA VAL A 146 -9.66 4.68 -8.15
C VAL A 146 -11.02 4.05 -7.86
N ASN A 147 -11.10 3.13 -6.91
CA ASN A 147 -12.36 2.49 -6.51
C ASN A 147 -13.38 3.53 -6.01
N LEU A 148 -12.97 4.46 -5.15
CA LEU A 148 -13.84 5.52 -4.65
C LEU A 148 -14.40 6.38 -5.79
N PHE A 149 -13.57 6.78 -6.76
CA PHE A 149 -14.02 7.54 -7.92
C PHE A 149 -14.99 6.72 -8.79
N GLU A 150 -14.65 5.47 -9.07
CA GLU A 150 -15.44 4.55 -9.90
C GLU A 150 -16.81 4.22 -9.28
N ASP A 151 -16.89 4.15 -7.96
CA ASP A 151 -18.14 3.92 -7.23
C ASP A 151 -18.97 5.21 -7.19
N LEU A 152 -18.36 6.35 -6.84
CA LEU A 152 -19.05 7.63 -6.72
C LEU A 152 -19.59 8.13 -8.06
N ARG A 153 -18.86 7.93 -9.17
CA ARG A 153 -19.29 8.41 -10.49
C ARG A 153 -20.62 7.79 -10.94
N ILE A 154 -20.94 6.57 -10.51
CA ILE A 154 -22.21 5.90 -10.87
C ILE A 154 -23.39 6.66 -10.27
N ILE A 155 -23.25 7.13 -9.04
CA ILE A 155 -24.26 7.93 -8.35
C ILE A 155 -24.28 9.35 -8.93
N ALA A 156 -23.11 9.98 -9.02
CA ALA A 156 -22.97 11.35 -9.50
C ALA A 156 -23.52 11.54 -10.92
N TYR A 157 -23.20 10.63 -11.84
CA TYR A 157 -23.69 10.73 -13.23
C TYR A 157 -25.21 10.57 -13.32
N LYS A 158 -25.81 9.69 -12.51
CA LYS A 158 -27.27 9.57 -12.44
C LYS A 158 -27.92 10.87 -11.98
N GLU A 159 -27.40 11.48 -10.91
CA GLU A 159 -27.95 12.73 -10.39
C GLU A 159 -27.74 13.90 -11.36
N VAL A 160 -26.59 14.00 -12.01
CA VAL A 160 -26.33 15.01 -13.05
C VAL A 160 -27.28 14.84 -14.24
N LEU A 161 -27.56 13.60 -14.67
CA LEU A 161 -28.51 13.35 -15.75
C LEU A 161 -29.95 13.72 -15.35
N LYS A 162 -30.38 13.39 -14.13
CA LYS A 162 -31.69 13.82 -13.60
C LYS A 162 -31.80 15.34 -13.55
N TYR A 163 -30.77 16.02 -13.04
CA TYR A 163 -30.73 17.47 -13.02
C TYR A 163 -30.84 18.06 -14.43
N LYS A 164 -30.05 17.56 -15.39
CA LYS A 164 -30.10 18.04 -16.78
C LYS A 164 -31.45 17.82 -17.46
N ALA A 165 -32.17 16.76 -17.11
CA ALA A 165 -33.50 16.49 -17.65
C ALA A 165 -34.58 17.40 -17.06
N ASN A 166 -34.43 17.81 -15.80
CA ASN A 166 -35.44 18.57 -15.06
C ASN A 166 -35.12 20.06 -14.89
N LYS A 167 -33.92 20.51 -15.30
CA LYS A 167 -33.53 21.92 -15.17
C LYS A 167 -34.44 22.80 -16.05
N THR A 168 -34.91 23.87 -15.46
CA THR A 168 -35.55 24.99 -16.16
C THR A 168 -34.51 26.04 -16.53
N TYR A 169 -34.83 26.89 -17.51
CA TYR A 169 -33.92 27.91 -18.05
C TYR A 169 -33.30 28.83 -16.98
N ASN A 170 -33.96 28.98 -15.83
CA ASN A 170 -33.55 29.86 -14.74
C ASN A 170 -32.73 29.18 -13.63
N ASP A 171 -32.38 27.88 -13.75
CA ASP A 171 -31.66 27.15 -12.70
C ASP A 171 -30.12 27.31 -12.76
N PHE A 172 -29.62 28.46 -13.23
CA PHE A 172 -28.18 28.79 -13.23
C PHE A 172 -27.91 30.13 -12.57
#